data_AF-A0A7C6VEV7-F1
#
_entry.id   AF-A0A7C6VEV7-F1
#
_cell.length_a   1.000
_cell.length_b   1.000
_cell.length_c   1.000
_cell.angle_alpha   90.00
_cell.angle_beta   90.00
_cell.angle_gamma   90.00
#
_symmetry.space_group_name_H-M   'P 1'
#
loop_
_entity.id
_entity.type
_entity.pdbx_description
1 polymer ?
#
loop_
_entity_poly.entity_id
_entity_poly.type
_entity_poly.pdbx_seq_one_letter_code
_entity_poly.pdbx_strand_id
1 'polypeptide(L)'
;MEKSVVAAVFTRPQRVLEDYRRVMELAGYREYLDPEQDLILKLNLSWTKYFPACSTQPWQLEGVVKTLTEDGFIPDRLFPVENKTVVTNPR
;
A
#
# COMPACT_ATOMS: atom_id res chain seq x y z
N MET A 1 16.33 1.09 23.14
CA MET A 1 15.29 0.77 22.14
C MET A 1 14.91 2.07 21.46
N GLU A 2 14.98 2.11 20.13
CA GLU A 2 14.33 3.18 19.38
C GLU A 2 12.82 3.12 19.56
N LYS A 3 12.19 4.30 19.53
CA LYS A 3 10.74 4.43 19.63
C LYS A 3 10.12 4.14 18.26
N SER A 4 8.99 3.45 18.24
CA SER A 4 8.21 3.26 17.02
C SER A 4 7.76 4.61 16.45
N VAL A 5 7.87 4.77 15.13
CA VAL A 5 7.42 5.96 14.39
C VAL A 5 5.99 5.72 13.91
N VAL A 6 5.12 6.69 14.16
CA VAL A 6 3.75 6.71 13.62
C VAL A 6 3.59 7.99 12.80
N ALA A 7 3.31 7.83 11.50
CA ALA A 7 3.07 8.93 10.59
C ALA A 7 1.57 9.08 10.30
N ALA A 8 1.09 10.32 10.29
CA ALA A 8 -0.28 10.67 9.93
C ALA A 8 -0.28 11.97 9.13
N VAL A 9 -1.14 12.05 8.12
CA VAL A 9 -1.27 13.23 7.25
C VAL A 9 -2.75 13.60 7.10
N PHE A 10 -3.04 14.91 7.11
CA PHE A 10 -4.35 15.40 6.75
C PHE A 10 -4.50 15.40 5.23
N THR A 11 -5.39 14.54 4.72
CA THR A 11 -5.58 14.40 3.28
C THR A 11 -6.75 15.22 2.72
N ARG A 12 -6.74 15.44 1.41
CA ARG A 12 -7.86 15.98 0.61
C ARG A 12 -7.95 15.24 -0.72
N PRO A 13 -9.14 15.10 -1.33
CA PRO A 13 -9.31 14.34 -2.57
C PRO A 13 -8.34 14.73 -3.69
N GLN A 14 -8.01 16.02 -3.81
CA GLN A 14 -7.14 16.56 -4.86
C GLN A 14 -5.68 16.09 -4.77
N ARG A 15 -5.26 15.58 -3.61
CA ARG A 15 -3.86 15.22 -3.33
C ARG A 15 -3.70 13.86 -2.65
N VAL A 16 -4.73 13.02 -2.74
CA VAL A 16 -4.79 11.77 -1.95
C VAL A 16 -3.66 10.82 -2.32
N LEU A 17 -3.22 10.79 -3.58
CA LEU A 17 -2.12 9.94 -4.04
C LEU A 17 -0.76 10.45 -3.52
N GLU A 18 -0.52 11.76 -3.57
CA GLU A 18 0.70 12.38 -3.03
C GLU A 18 0.77 12.25 -1.51
N ASP A 19 -0.37 12.31 -0.82
CA ASP A 19 -0.43 12.13 0.62
C ASP A 19 -0.02 10.70 1.06
N TYR A 20 -0.24 9.68 0.22
CA TYR A 20 0.30 8.33 0.48
C TYR A 20 1.83 8.30 0.40
N ARG A 21 2.43 8.91 -0.62
CA ARG A 21 3.89 9.08 -0.69
C ARG A 21 4.40 9.77 0.58
N ARG A 22 3.77 10.87 0.96
CA ARG A 22 4.16 11.67 2.12
C ARG A 22 4.10 10.89 3.42
N VAL A 23 3.04 10.12 3.67
CA VAL A 23 2.94 9.33 4.91
C VAL A 23 3.95 8.18 4.95
N MET A 24 4.24 7.56 3.80
CA MET A 24 5.28 6.53 3.69
C MET A 24 6.67 7.10 3.97
N GLU A 25 6.99 8.28 3.42
CA GLU A 25 8.27 8.97 3.66
C GLU A 25 8.43 9.40 5.12
N LEU A 26 7.37 9.93 5.75
CA LEU A 26 7.38 10.25 7.19
C LEU A 26 7.54 9.01 8.08
N ALA A 27 7.11 7.83 7.59
CA ALA A 27 7.30 6.56 8.27
C ALA A 27 8.68 5.92 7.99
N GLY A 28 9.53 6.56 7.18
CA GLY A 28 10.88 6.05 6.88
C GLY A 28 10.87 4.76 6.07
N TYR A 29 9.88 4.55 5.19
CA TYR A 29 9.65 3.23 4.58
C TYR A 29 10.88 2.67 3.83
N ARG A 30 11.73 3.53 3.26
CA ARG A 30 12.96 3.14 2.53
C ARG A 30 14.06 2.58 3.44
N GLU A 31 13.96 2.79 4.75
CA GLU A 31 14.88 2.21 5.74
C GLU A 31 14.58 0.72 6.01
N TYR A 32 13.37 0.27 5.65
CA TYR A 32 12.86 -1.05 5.98
C TYR A 32 12.50 -1.91 4.76
N LEU A 33 12.20 -1.28 3.63
CA LEU A 33 11.86 -1.98 2.38
C LEU A 33 13.04 -1.92 1.40
N ASP A 34 13.42 -3.08 0.90
CA ASP A 34 14.48 -3.27 -0.09
C ASP A 34 13.87 -3.38 -1.51
N PRO A 35 14.21 -2.46 -2.45
CA PRO A 35 13.70 -2.52 -3.82
C PRO A 35 14.21 -3.71 -4.62
N GLU A 36 15.26 -4.39 -4.16
CA GLU A 36 15.81 -5.60 -4.77
C GLU A 36 15.18 -6.89 -4.21
N GLN A 37 14.16 -6.80 -3.36
CA GLN A 37 13.43 -7.95 -2.84
C GLN A 37 12.01 -8.05 -3.39
N ASP A 38 11.47 -9.26 -3.36
CA ASP A 38 10.07 -9.50 -3.66
C ASP A 38 9.22 -8.86 -2.57
N LEU A 39 8.33 -7.95 -2.96
CA LEU A 39 7.48 -7.21 -2.04
C LEU A 39 6.03 -7.63 -2.20
N ILE A 40 5.44 -8.09 -1.11
CA ILE A 40 4.05 -8.51 -1.06
C ILE A 40 3.15 -7.32 -0.69
N LEU A 41 2.18 -7.03 -1.54
CA LEU A 41 1.12 -6.06 -1.29
C LEU A 41 -0.15 -6.80 -0.88
N LYS A 42 -0.41 -6.86 0.44
CA LYS A 42 -1.57 -7.57 0.98
C LYS A 42 -2.85 -6.74 0.81
N LEU A 43 -3.73 -7.18 -0.07
CA LEU A 43 -5.01 -6.52 -0.35
C LEU A 43 -6.14 -7.11 0.51
N ASN A 44 -7.06 -6.23 0.92
CA ASN A 44 -8.32 -6.58 1.55
C ASN A 44 -9.47 -6.09 0.67
N LEU A 45 -10.04 -6.99 -0.13
CA LEU A 45 -11.16 -6.68 -1.02
C LEU A 45 -12.46 -7.26 -0.47
N SER A 46 -13.55 -6.50 -0.58
CA SER A 46 -14.89 -6.90 -0.15
C SER A 46 -15.81 -7.13 -1.35
N TRP A 47 -16.72 -8.10 -1.22
CA TRP A 47 -17.43 -8.70 -2.36
C TRP A 47 -18.73 -8.01 -2.76
N THR A 48 -19.51 -7.58 -1.78
CA THR A 48 -20.88 -7.07 -2.01
C THR A 48 -20.99 -5.57 -1.79
N LYS A 49 -20.28 -5.05 -0.81
CA LYS A 49 -20.29 -3.64 -0.46
C LYS A 49 -18.88 -3.20 -0.12
N TYR A 50 -18.49 -2.07 -0.66
CA TYR A 50 -17.31 -1.36 -0.20
C TYR A 50 -17.53 -0.94 1.25
N PHE A 51 -16.67 -1.41 2.15
CA PHE A 51 -16.65 -1.01 3.56
C PHE A 51 -15.44 -0.10 3.80
N PRO A 52 -15.65 1.21 3.98
CA PRO A 52 -14.58 2.14 4.35
C PRO A 52 -13.81 1.63 5.57
N ALA A 53 -12.50 1.88 5.60
CA ALA A 53 -11.56 1.42 6.63
C ALA A 53 -11.33 -0.11 6.72
N CYS A 54 -12.19 -0.95 6.16
CA CYS A 54 -11.99 -2.41 6.11
C CYS A 54 -11.43 -2.88 4.77
N SER A 55 -11.81 -2.22 3.67
CA SER A 55 -11.34 -2.55 2.32
C SER A 55 -10.15 -1.69 1.95
N THR A 56 -9.14 -2.27 1.29
CA THR A 56 -8.08 -1.49 0.62
C THR A 56 -8.74 -0.55 -0.38
N GLN A 57 -8.49 0.75 -0.24
CA GLN A 57 -9.10 1.72 -1.13
C GLN A 57 -8.36 1.76 -2.49
N PRO A 58 -9.05 1.99 -3.62
CA PRO A 58 -8.38 2.06 -4.92
C PRO A 58 -7.25 3.10 -4.96
N TRP A 59 -7.52 4.29 -4.42
CA TRP A 59 -6.52 5.37 -4.31
C TRP A 59 -5.39 5.05 -3.32
N GLN A 60 -5.63 4.20 -2.32
CA GLN A 60 -4.58 3.70 -1.42
C GLN A 60 -3.63 2.79 -2.20
N LEU A 61 -4.18 1.84 -2.94
CA LEU A 61 -3.39 0.92 -3.75
C LEU A 61 -2.58 1.67 -4.81
N GLU A 62 -3.23 2.60 -5.52
CA GLU A 62 -2.57 3.41 -6.53
C GLU A 62 -1.47 4.29 -5.92
N GLY A 63 -1.74 5.00 -4.82
CA GLY A 63 -0.76 5.85 -4.16
C GLY A 63 0.49 5.07 -3.71
N VAL A 64 0.29 3.88 -3.14
CA VAL A 64 1.39 2.99 -2.70
C VAL A 64 2.18 2.45 -3.91
N VAL A 65 1.50 1.86 -4.89
CA VAL A 65 2.17 1.25 -6.06
C VAL A 65 2.92 2.30 -6.88
N LYS A 66 2.32 3.48 -7.09
CA LYS A 66 2.95 4.61 -7.78
C LYS A 66 4.21 5.07 -7.05
N THR A 67 4.13 5.24 -5.72
CA THR A 67 5.28 5.63 -4.89
C THR A 67 6.42 4.62 -5.00
N LEU A 68 6.12 3.33 -4.82
CA LEU A 68 7.12 2.27 -4.90
C LEU A 68 7.78 2.21 -6.29
N THR A 69 6.98 2.25 -7.35
CA THR A 69 7.49 2.17 -8.73
C THR A 69 8.39 3.36 -9.07
N GLU A 70 7.97 4.58 -8.71
CA GLU A 70 8.75 5.80 -8.95
C GLU A 70 10.05 5.84 -8.13
N ASP A 71 10.07 5.16 -6.99
CA ASP A 71 11.21 5.10 -6.09
C ASP A 71 12.12 3.88 -6.38
N GLY A 72 11.91 3.19 -7.50
CA GLY A 72 12.82 2.18 -8.03
C GLY A 72 12.49 0.73 -7.68
N PHE A 73 11.33 0.45 -7.05
CA PHE A 73 10.87 -0.93 -6.87
C PHE A 73 10.46 -1.52 -8.22
N ILE A 74 10.91 -2.74 -8.51
CA ILE A 74 10.66 -3.41 -9.78
C ILE A 74 9.21 -3.90 -9.83
N PRO A 75 8.36 -3.45 -10.79
CA PRO A 75 6.95 -3.82 -10.84
C PRO A 75 6.69 -5.33 -10.87
N ASP A 76 7.53 -6.09 -11.58
CA ASP A 76 7.42 -7.56 -11.68
C ASP A 76 7.73 -8.29 -10.36
N ARG A 77 8.19 -7.56 -9.33
CA ARG A 77 8.48 -8.06 -7.99
C ARG A 77 7.53 -7.51 -6.93
N LEU A 78 6.52 -6.73 -7.35
CA LEU A 78 5.43 -6.25 -6.50
C LEU A 78 4.24 -7.21 -6.64
N PHE A 79 4.10 -8.13 -5.68
CA PHE A 79 3.08 -9.19 -5.74
C PHE A 79 1.83 -8.78 -4.97
N PRO A 80 0.70 -8.49 -5.65
CA PRO A 80 -0.58 -8.34 -4.97
C PRO A 80 -1.04 -9.70 -4.49
N VAL A 81 -1.30 -9.83 -3.19
CA VAL A 81 -1.83 -11.08 -2.62
C VAL A 81 -3.13 -10.82 -1.88
N GLU A 82 -4.06 -11.75 -2.00
CA GLU A 82 -5.33 -11.75 -1.29
C GLU A 82 -5.54 -13.10 -0.59
N ASN A 83 -6.50 -13.17 0.33
CA ASN A 83 -6.81 -14.45 0.97
C ASN A 83 -7.54 -15.32 -0.03
N LYS A 84 -7.19 -16.61 -0.12
CA LYS A 84 -8.05 -17.61 -0.74
C LYS A 84 -9.26 -17.83 0.16
N THR A 85 -10.43 -17.57 -0.37
CA THR A 85 -11.73 -17.66 0.29
C THR A 85 -12.69 -18.39 -0.63
N VAL A 86 -13.91 -18.66 -0.17
CA VAL A 86 -14.95 -19.32 -0.98
C VAL A 86 -15.36 -18.54 -2.25
N VAL A 87 -14.93 -17.29 -2.37
CA VAL A 87 -15.26 -16.36 -3.47
C VAL A 87 -14.04 -15.80 -4.21
N THR A 88 -12.82 -16.03 -3.71
CA THR A 88 -11.58 -15.67 -4.42
C THR A 88 -10.94 -16.92 -5.03
N ASN A 89 -10.31 -16.74 -6.19
CA ASN A 89 -9.43 -17.75 -6.78
C ASN A 89 -8.10 -17.10 -7.17
N PRO A 90 -7.27 -16.71 -6.18
CA PRO A 90 -5.96 -16.15 -6.45
C PRO A 90 -5.09 -17.22 -7.12
N ARG A 91 -4.40 -16.84 -8.19
CA ARG A 91 -3.48 -17.70 -8.94
C ARG A 91 -2.07 -17.62 -8.38
#